data_AF-A0A6C0K4N5-F1
#
_entry.id   AF-A0A6C0K4N5-F1
#
_cell.length_a   1.000
_cell.length_b   1.000
_cell.length_c   1.000
_cell.angle_alpha   90.00
_cell.angle_beta   90.00
_cell.angle_gamma   90.00
#
_symmetry.space_group_name_H-M   'P 1'
#
loop_
_entity.id
_entity.type
_entity.pdbx_description
1 polymer ?
#
loop_
_entity_poly.entity_id
_entity_poly.type
_entity_poly.pdbx_seq_one_letter_code
_entity_poly.pdbx_strand_id
1 'polypeptide(L)'
;MATRGSKMTQYLPGDFSFLRDESSRRYANDTYQAVTKAEAWDLMKEDPGDGGFMFSADKRYKVIQDTMELGGEHSGSSYGWSMRQVQYIAQHGWNAYVALFEH
;
A
#
# COMPACT_ATOMS: atom_id res chain seq x y z
N MET A 1 -8.88 36.04 9.48
CA MET A 1 -8.42 35.07 8.48
C MET A 1 -7.74 33.94 9.24
N ALA A 2 -8.41 32.81 9.47
CA ALA A 2 -7.83 31.66 10.14
C ALA A 2 -7.36 30.67 9.07
N THR A 3 -6.04 30.50 8.95
CA THR A 3 -5.44 29.42 8.16
C THR A 3 -5.89 28.09 8.73
N ARG A 4 -6.62 27.29 7.93
CA ARG A 4 -6.86 25.87 8.21
C ARG A 4 -5.50 25.19 8.30
N GLY A 5 -5.01 24.95 9.52
CA GLY A 5 -3.89 24.04 9.73
C GLY A 5 -4.33 22.66 9.27
N SER A 6 -3.61 22.07 8.32
CA SER A 6 -3.72 20.64 8.03
C SER A 6 -3.56 19.89 9.35
N LYS A 7 -4.58 19.16 9.78
CA LYS A 7 -4.41 18.14 10.80
C LYS A 7 -3.35 17.19 10.27
N MET A 8 -2.18 17.17 10.89
CA MET A 8 -1.25 16.06 10.73
C MET A 8 -2.02 14.81 11.16
N THR A 9 -2.11 13.82 10.29
CA THR A 9 -2.80 12.55 10.58
C THR A 9 -2.20 11.93 11.84
N GLN A 10 -3.04 11.41 12.73
CA GLN A 10 -2.59 10.79 13.99
C GLN A 10 -1.73 9.53 13.76
N TYR A 11 -1.77 8.96 12.56
CA TYR A 11 -1.09 7.73 12.18
C TYR A 11 0.19 8.03 11.38
N LEU A 12 1.32 7.47 11.82
CA LEU A 12 2.61 7.58 11.15
C LEU A 12 2.64 6.74 9.87
N PRO A 13 3.45 7.07 8.85
CA PRO A 13 3.63 6.23 7.67
C PRO A 13 3.97 4.77 8.02
N GLY A 14 3.15 3.84 7.52
CA GLY A 14 3.23 2.41 7.81
C GLY A 14 2.38 1.96 9.01
N ASP A 15 1.78 2.87 9.78
CA ASP A 15 0.83 2.51 10.84
C ASP A 15 -0.58 2.35 10.28
N PHE A 16 -0.96 1.11 9.97
CA PHE A 16 -2.29 0.76 9.46
C PHE A 16 -3.34 0.51 10.57
N SER A 17 -3.08 0.86 11.83
CA SER A 17 -4.00 0.57 12.95
C SER A 17 -5.42 1.14 12.80
N PHE A 18 -5.61 2.13 11.91
CA PHE A 18 -6.92 2.68 11.54
C PHE A 18 -7.78 1.76 10.66
N LEU A 19 -7.21 0.76 9.98
CA LEU A 19 -8.00 -0.22 9.25
C LEU A 19 -8.70 -1.15 10.26
N ARG A 20 -10.01 -1.38 10.08
CA ARG A 20 -10.84 -2.07 11.07
C ARG A 20 -10.52 -3.56 11.20
N ASP A 21 -10.28 -4.25 10.09
CA ASP A 21 -10.03 -5.68 10.09
C ASP A 21 -8.53 -6.03 10.15
N GLU A 22 -8.22 -7.10 10.88
CA GLU A 22 -6.85 -7.51 11.16
C GLU A 22 -6.10 -7.97 9.91
N SER A 23 -6.77 -8.72 9.04
CA SER A 23 -6.18 -9.22 7.79
C SER A 23 -5.72 -8.09 6.89
N SER A 24 -6.54 -7.06 6.69
CA SER A 24 -6.19 -5.89 5.89
C SER A 24 -5.02 -5.12 6.49
N ARG A 25 -4.97 -4.94 7.83
CA ARG A 25 -3.81 -4.35 8.51
C ARG A 25 -2.54 -5.14 8.22
N ARG A 26 -2.61 -6.46 8.38
CA ARG A 26 -1.49 -7.37 8.22
C ARG A 26 -0.94 -7.34 6.80
N TYR A 27 -1.81 -7.46 5.80
CA TYR A 27 -1.40 -7.48 4.39
C TYR A 27 -0.95 -6.12 3.85
N ALA A 28 -1.62 -5.04 4.25
CA ALA A 28 -1.20 -3.68 3.88
C ALA A 28 0.16 -3.33 4.50
N ASN A 29 0.39 -3.68 5.77
CA ASN A 29 1.68 -3.48 6.42
C ASN A 29 2.78 -4.29 5.75
N ASP A 30 2.58 -5.59 5.52
CA ASP A 30 3.55 -6.44 4.83
C ASP A 30 3.95 -5.87 3.46
N THR A 31 2.95 -5.47 2.66
CA THR A 31 3.19 -4.89 1.33
C THR A 31 3.91 -3.54 1.41
N TYR A 32 3.54 -2.67 2.35
CA TYR A 32 4.20 -1.38 2.57
C TYR A 32 5.68 -1.55 2.95
N GLN A 33 5.96 -2.48 3.87
CA GLN A 33 7.34 -2.80 4.27
C GLN A 33 8.12 -3.40 3.10
N ALA A 34 7.53 -4.30 2.32
CA ALA A 34 8.16 -4.90 1.16
C ALA A 34 8.54 -3.86 0.11
N VAL A 35 7.63 -2.96 -0.26
CA VAL A 35 7.90 -1.86 -1.20
C VAL A 35 8.98 -0.93 -0.68
N THR A 36 8.97 -0.61 0.61
CA THR A 36 9.98 0.25 1.23
C THR A 36 11.36 -0.39 1.22
N LYS A 37 11.47 -1.65 1.66
CA LYS A 37 12.72 -2.41 1.67
C LYS A 37 13.29 -2.62 0.26
N ALA A 38 12.41 -2.83 -0.72
CA ALA A 38 12.77 -2.99 -2.13
C ALA A 38 13.05 -1.66 -2.86
N GLU A 39 12.93 -0.51 -2.18
CA GLU A 39 13.05 0.84 -2.77
C GLU A 39 12.15 1.03 -4.01
N ALA A 40 10.99 0.36 -4.04
CA ALA A 40 10.15 0.23 -5.23
C ALA A 40 9.00 1.27 -5.30
N TRP A 41 9.10 2.36 -4.54
CA TRP A 41 8.04 3.36 -4.45
C TRP A 41 7.73 4.05 -5.79
N ASP A 42 8.71 4.26 -6.65
CA ASP A 42 8.48 4.84 -7.97
C ASP A 42 7.78 3.87 -8.92
N LEU A 43 8.14 2.57 -8.88
CA LEU A 43 7.44 1.52 -9.62
C LEU A 43 5.96 1.45 -9.23
N MET A 44 5.64 1.69 -7.95
CA MET A 44 4.25 1.67 -7.48
C MET A 44 3.41 2.82 -8.02
N LYS A 45 3.99 3.89 -8.55
CA LYS A 45 3.23 4.99 -9.19
C LYS A 45 2.73 4.63 -10.58
N GLU A 46 3.34 3.63 -11.21
CA GLU A 46 3.01 3.19 -12.57
C GLU A 46 1.69 2.42 -12.64
N ASP A 47 1.13 2.33 -13.84
CA ASP A 47 0.00 1.46 -14.10
C ASP A 47 0.46 -0.01 -14.20
N PRO A 48 -0.07 -0.95 -13.40
CA PRO A 48 0.26 -2.38 -13.51
C PRO A 48 -0.28 -3.05 -14.77
N GLY A 49 -1.06 -2.33 -15.58
CA GLY A 49 -1.59 -2.78 -16.86
C GLY A 49 -2.83 -3.67 -16.73
N ASP A 50 -3.16 -4.35 -17.83
CA ASP A 50 -4.36 -5.16 -17.95
C ASP A 50 -4.39 -6.29 -16.91
N GLY A 51 -5.52 -6.39 -16.20
CA GLY A 51 -5.69 -7.34 -15.09
C GLY A 51 -5.14 -6.87 -13.75
N GLY A 52 -4.45 -5.71 -13.70
CA GLY A 52 -3.92 -5.14 -12.47
C GLY A 52 -2.87 -6.02 -11.79
N PHE A 53 -2.53 -5.69 -10.53
CA PHE A 53 -1.47 -6.42 -9.81
C PHE A 53 -1.75 -7.91 -9.64
N MET A 54 -3.01 -8.33 -9.51
CA MET A 54 -3.37 -9.75 -9.31
C MET A 54 -2.98 -10.65 -10.50
N PHE A 55 -3.09 -10.12 -11.73
CA PHE A 55 -2.85 -10.89 -12.95
C PHE A 55 -1.66 -10.37 -13.77
N SER A 56 -0.94 -9.38 -13.24
CA SER A 56 0.22 -8.81 -13.92
C SER A 56 1.33 -9.85 -14.05
N ALA A 57 1.84 -10.01 -15.28
CA ALA A 57 3.02 -10.81 -15.56
C ALA A 57 4.31 -9.97 -15.52
N ASP A 58 4.23 -8.70 -15.08
CA ASP A 58 5.38 -7.81 -15.03
C ASP A 58 6.36 -8.28 -13.93
N LYS A 59 7.53 -8.74 -14.39
CA LYS A 59 8.59 -9.26 -13.53
C LYS A 59 9.17 -8.19 -12.61
N ARG A 60 8.95 -6.89 -12.87
CA ARG A 60 9.40 -5.80 -11.99
C ARG A 60 8.77 -5.90 -10.60
N TYR A 61 7.55 -6.44 -10.48
CA TYR A 61 6.91 -6.65 -9.18
C TYR A 61 7.47 -7.83 -8.40
N LYS A 62 8.29 -8.68 -9.03
CA LYS A 62 8.94 -9.82 -8.36
C LYS A 62 9.83 -9.38 -7.20
N VAL A 63 10.51 -8.24 -7.31
CA VAL A 63 11.35 -7.72 -6.23
C VAL A 63 10.54 -7.43 -4.96
N ILE A 64 9.30 -6.95 -5.11
CA ILE A 64 8.39 -6.70 -3.99
C ILE A 64 7.91 -8.03 -3.43
N GLN A 65 7.47 -8.96 -4.30
CA GLN A 65 6.99 -10.29 -3.88
C GLN A 65 8.05 -11.07 -3.10
N ASP A 66 9.30 -11.05 -3.56
CA ASP A 66 10.42 -11.73 -2.91
C ASP A 66 10.80 -11.08 -1.56
N THR A 67 10.34 -9.85 -1.30
CA THR A 67 10.58 -9.10 -0.06
C THR A 67 9.41 -9.18 0.93
N MET A 68 8.23 -9.63 0.48
CA MET A 68 7.07 -9.83 1.37
C MET A 68 7.33 -10.97 2.34
N GLU A 69 7.10 -10.72 3.63
CA GLU A 69 7.24 -11.74 4.67
C GLU A 69 6.07 -12.72 4.62
N LEU A 70 4.91 -12.27 4.12
CA LEU A 70 3.69 -13.07 4.00
C LEU A 70 3.46 -13.59 2.58
N GLY A 71 4.49 -13.64 1.72
CA GLY A 71 4.37 -13.98 0.29
C GLY A 71 3.60 -15.28 0.00
N GLY A 72 3.65 -16.27 0.89
CA GLY A 72 2.90 -17.53 0.79
C GLY A 72 1.48 -17.51 1.37
N GLU A 73 1.11 -16.49 2.14
CA GLU A 73 -0.22 -16.32 2.75
C GLU A 73 -1.14 -15.41 1.92
N HIS A 74 -0.57 -14.59 1.03
CA HIS A 74 -1.37 -13.79 0.11
C HIS A 74 -2.06 -14.69 -0.92
N SER A 75 -3.38 -14.69 -0.92
CA SER A 75 -4.15 -15.05 -2.12
C SER A 75 -3.92 -14.02 -3.23
N GLY A 76 -4.17 -14.36 -4.49
CA GLY A 76 -4.09 -13.38 -5.60
C GLY A 76 -4.96 -12.13 -5.36
N SER A 77 -6.12 -12.30 -4.71
CA SER A 77 -7.01 -11.20 -4.33
C SER A 77 -6.38 -10.28 -3.27
N SER A 78 -5.86 -10.84 -2.18
CA SER A 78 -5.23 -10.05 -1.10
C SER A 78 -3.93 -9.38 -1.56
N TYR A 79 -3.16 -10.04 -2.45
CA TYR A 79 -2.01 -9.44 -3.11
C TYR A 79 -2.42 -8.22 -3.94
N GLY A 80 -3.40 -8.41 -4.84
CA GLY A 80 -3.88 -7.33 -5.70
C GLY A 80 -4.44 -6.14 -4.93
N TRP A 81 -5.20 -6.41 -3.87
CA TRP A 81 -5.73 -5.38 -2.97
C TRP A 81 -4.60 -4.60 -2.28
N SER A 82 -3.66 -5.30 -1.64
CA SER A 82 -2.58 -4.65 -0.86
C SER A 82 -1.66 -3.80 -1.74
N MET A 83 -1.34 -4.29 -2.93
CA MET A 83 -0.56 -3.54 -3.92
C MET A 83 -1.28 -2.25 -4.36
N ARG A 84 -2.62 -2.28 -4.52
CA ARG A 84 -3.39 -1.06 -4.83
C ARG A 84 -3.40 -0.06 -3.69
N GLN A 85 -3.45 -0.51 -2.44
CA GLN A 85 -3.32 0.40 -1.29
C GLN A 85 -1.98 1.12 -1.29
N VAL A 86 -0.88 0.38 -1.52
CA VAL A 86 0.47 0.97 -1.56
C VAL A 86 0.69 1.84 -2.79
N GLN A 87 0.11 1.49 -3.94
CA GLN A 87 0.10 2.40 -5.09
C GLN A 87 -0.60 3.72 -4.76
N TYR A 88 -1.78 3.68 -4.13
CA TYR A 88 -2.50 4.91 -3.79
C TYR A 88 -1.62 5.79 -2.89
N ILE A 89 -0.95 5.19 -1.90
CA ILE A 89 0.02 5.89 -1.06
C ILE A 89 1.18 6.46 -1.90
N ALA A 90 1.72 5.72 -2.86
CA ALA A 90 2.79 6.18 -3.73
C ALA A 90 2.39 7.37 -4.61
N GLN A 91 1.13 7.40 -5.07
CA GLN A 91 0.61 8.43 -5.98
C GLN A 91 0.10 9.68 -5.24
N HIS A 92 -0.45 9.53 -4.04
CA HIS A 92 -1.17 10.61 -3.34
C HIS A 92 -0.56 10.96 -1.97
N GLY A 93 0.36 10.13 -1.48
CA GLY A 93 0.97 10.27 -0.16
C GLY A 93 0.14 9.65 0.96
N TRP A 94 0.82 9.38 2.07
CA TRP A 94 0.26 8.72 3.26
C TRP A 94 -0.96 9.46 3.83
N ASN A 95 -0.88 10.79 3.96
CA ASN A 95 -1.95 11.56 4.59
C ASN A 95 -3.26 11.49 3.80
N ALA A 96 -3.18 11.45 2.46
CA ALA A 96 -4.35 11.29 1.60
C ALA A 96 -4.97 9.91 1.78
N TYR A 97 -4.15 8.86 1.92
CA TYR A 97 -4.61 7.50 2.16
C TYR A 97 -5.35 7.39 3.51
N VAL A 98 -4.76 7.90 4.61
CA VAL A 98 -5.41 7.88 5.93
C VAL A 98 -6.76 8.59 5.91
N ALA A 99 -6.86 9.74 5.22
CA ALA A 99 -8.11 10.50 5.12
C ALA A 99 -9.26 9.73 4.45
N LEU A 100 -8.98 8.67 3.66
CA LEU A 100 -10.03 7.81 3.10
C LEU A 100 -10.80 7.03 4.17
N PHE A 101 -10.23 6.85 5.36
CA PHE A 101 -10.75 6.01 6.44
C PHE A 101 -11.24 6.81 7.66
N GLU A 102 -11.12 8.14 7.63
CA GLU A 102 -11.68 9.03 8.64
C GLU A 102 -13.15 9.33 8.29
N HIS A 103 -14.10 8.64 8.94
CA HIS A 103 -15.53 8.91 8.83
C HIS A 103 -16.27 8.68 10.15
#